data_AF-A0A327HND4-F1
#
_entry.id   AF-A0A327HND4-F1
#
_cell.length_a   1.000
_cell.length_b   1.000
_cell.length_c   1.000
_cell.angle_alpha   90.00
_cell.angle_beta   90.00
_cell.angle_gamma   90.00
#
_symmetry.space_group_name_H-M   'P 1'
#
loop_
_entity.id
_entity.type
_entity.pdbx_description
1 polymer ?
#
loop_
_entity_poly.entity_id
_entity_poly.type
_entity_poly.pdbx_seq_one_letter_code
_entity_poly.pdbx_strand_id
1 'polypeptide(L)'
;MSGTKKTQEKVHNKKSELHNTKLKDIEIHQDYSDDDENWDDIDDMTIKSILAICTIIFLFLSSGLIYIAWNNWWNDELIGPGTFLTSRQENYEKLTNFHEIELNGDGVIVCIVDSGIDLTHPDLSDIKLEGWKDFVNSRTDIYDDQGHGTMMAGIMVAKGGLTGLATEVKLLIAKALSIDGTGTDQDVSDAINWCVSNNADIISLSLGGAPGVLPSLLGGDAVENSVEEAIDLGIFVVAAAGNDGEEENDDDVNSPCSVEDVICVGGVGIEGDIWSGSSKGSNNFQLIPPKLSRQDPDKKPELVAPAESVPVLISTNSGSNEPSQNTYGTASGTSAATVYASSALALMLQANPDLSRNGTEGGSLETIEQVKQWIKESVLPKNNQEEHDDYYGYGILQVDSLINRAT
;
A
#
# COMPACT_ATOMS: atom_id res chain seq x y z
N MET A 1 19.82 -35.68 -32.38
CA MET A 1 21.01 -36.57 -32.35
C MET A 1 22.27 -35.71 -32.15
N SER A 2 23.41 -36.34 -31.78
CA SER A 2 24.75 -35.80 -31.47
C SER A 2 25.17 -34.46 -32.10
N GLY A 3 26.02 -33.61 -31.49
CA GLY A 3 26.63 -33.64 -30.15
C GLY A 3 28.17 -33.85 -30.08
N THR A 4 28.89 -32.80 -29.61
CA THR A 4 30.13 -32.79 -28.79
C THR A 4 31.54 -33.19 -29.32
N LYS A 5 32.57 -32.52 -28.73
CA LYS A 5 34.00 -32.90 -28.54
C LYS A 5 34.94 -32.83 -29.78
N LYS A 6 36.27 -32.59 -29.69
CA LYS A 6 37.23 -32.04 -28.67
C LYS A 6 38.45 -31.42 -29.45
N THR A 7 39.65 -31.02 -29.00
CA THR A 7 40.57 -31.17 -27.82
C THR A 7 41.51 -29.92 -27.81
N GLN A 8 42.06 -29.38 -26.70
CA GLN A 8 43.30 -29.74 -25.95
C GLN A 8 44.57 -30.02 -26.79
N GLU A 9 45.84 -29.77 -26.37
CA GLU A 9 46.47 -28.98 -25.26
C GLU A 9 48.01 -29.20 -25.28
N LYS A 10 48.82 -28.30 -24.65
CA LYS A 10 50.17 -28.48 -24.00
C LYS A 10 51.28 -27.47 -24.42
N VAL A 11 52.35 -27.17 -23.64
CA VAL A 11 52.55 -26.88 -22.18
C VAL A 11 54.05 -26.65 -21.86
N HIS A 12 54.40 -25.65 -21.02
CA HIS A 12 55.67 -25.47 -20.24
C HIS A 12 57.01 -25.18 -21.01
N ASN A 13 58.12 -24.66 -20.43
CA ASN A 13 58.44 -24.26 -19.03
C ASN A 13 59.58 -23.20 -18.85
N LYS A 14 59.52 -22.46 -17.71
CA LYS A 14 60.60 -21.98 -16.78
C LYS A 14 61.88 -21.18 -17.18
N LYS A 15 62.19 -20.19 -16.30
CA LYS A 15 63.51 -19.67 -15.83
C LYS A 15 64.39 -18.87 -16.83
N SER A 16 65.32 -17.97 -16.45
CA SER A 16 65.71 -17.31 -15.18
C SER A 16 66.68 -16.14 -15.52
N GLU A 17 66.50 -14.88 -15.06
CA GLU A 17 67.11 -14.28 -13.84
C GLU A 17 68.47 -13.54 -14.07
N LEU A 18 68.72 -12.46 -13.32
CA LEU A 18 70.01 -11.75 -13.05
C LEU A 18 70.74 -10.90 -14.13
N HIS A 19 70.84 -9.58 -13.83
CA HIS A 19 72.07 -8.71 -13.95
C HIS A 19 72.63 -8.34 -15.36
N ASN A 20 73.41 -7.26 -15.60
CA ASN A 20 73.96 -6.19 -14.72
C ASN A 20 74.40 -4.92 -15.52
N THR A 21 74.27 -3.71 -14.96
CA THR A 21 75.10 -2.48 -15.27
C THR A 21 75.14 -1.96 -16.74
N LYS A 22 75.71 -0.79 -17.13
CA LYS A 22 76.32 0.40 -16.48
C LYS A 22 76.26 1.60 -17.46
N LEU A 23 76.26 2.83 -16.94
CA LEU A 23 76.91 4.08 -17.41
C LEU A 23 76.25 5.24 -16.61
N LYS A 24 76.90 6.07 -15.78
CA LYS A 24 78.23 6.71 -15.77
C LYS A 24 78.47 7.68 -16.94
N ASP A 25 78.87 8.94 -16.74
CA ASP A 25 78.93 9.83 -15.56
C ASP A 25 78.83 11.28 -16.07
N ILE A 26 78.22 12.21 -15.32
CA ILE A 26 78.61 13.64 -15.35
C ILE A 26 78.56 14.14 -13.91
N GLU A 27 79.73 14.52 -13.38
CA GLU A 27 79.86 15.25 -12.13
C GLU A 27 79.62 16.75 -12.37
N ILE A 28 78.86 17.39 -11.49
CA ILE A 28 78.89 18.85 -11.30
C ILE A 28 79.31 19.05 -9.84
N HIS A 29 80.27 19.95 -9.61
CA HIS A 29 80.90 20.11 -8.30
C HIS A 29 79.95 20.68 -7.25
N GLN A 30 80.26 20.33 -6.00
CA GLN A 30 79.56 20.76 -4.79
C GLN A 30 79.48 22.27 -4.67
N ASP A 31 78.31 22.76 -4.27
CA ASP A 31 78.20 23.85 -3.30
C ASP A 31 77.46 23.26 -2.09
N TYR A 32 77.92 23.53 -0.87
CA TYR A 32 77.35 22.94 0.36
C TYR A 32 76.45 23.97 1.05
N SER A 33 75.15 23.67 1.09
CA SER A 33 74.19 24.30 2.01
C SER A 33 73.19 23.24 2.44
N ASP A 34 73.48 22.59 3.57
CA ASP A 34 72.66 21.53 4.15
C ASP A 34 71.42 22.12 4.84
N ASP A 35 70.41 22.49 4.05
CA ASP A 35 69.05 22.78 4.54
C ASP A 35 68.19 21.49 4.44
N ASP A 36 68.52 20.49 5.26
CA ASP A 36 67.64 19.33 5.47
C ASP A 36 66.33 19.80 6.12
N GLU A 37 65.20 19.76 5.39
CA GLU A 37 63.87 19.95 5.99
C GLU A 37 63.56 18.78 6.94
N ASN A 38 63.91 18.98 8.21
CA ASN A 38 63.98 17.91 9.20
C ASN A 38 62.60 17.42 9.68
N TRP A 39 62.16 16.27 9.16
CA TRP A 39 60.93 15.61 9.63
C TRP A 39 61.09 14.90 10.99
N ASP A 40 62.31 14.78 11.53
CA ASP A 40 62.56 14.22 12.87
C ASP A 40 62.30 15.24 14.02
N ASP A 41 62.09 16.53 13.72
CA ASP A 41 61.84 17.59 14.73
C ASP A 41 60.37 17.70 15.18
N ILE A 42 59.49 16.76 14.81
CA ILE A 42 58.20 16.62 15.50
C ILE A 42 58.44 15.92 16.84
N ASP A 43 58.70 16.73 17.88
CA ASP A 43 58.89 16.30 19.27
C ASP A 43 57.96 15.13 19.66
N ASP A 44 58.52 14.08 20.25
CA ASP A 44 57.82 12.92 20.79
C ASP A 44 56.65 13.32 21.73
N MET A 45 56.78 14.43 22.46
CA MET A 45 55.68 15.01 23.25
C MET A 45 54.56 15.60 22.38
N THR A 46 54.89 16.17 21.21
CA THR A 46 53.92 16.63 20.20
C THR A 46 53.24 15.47 19.50
N ILE A 47 53.98 14.42 19.10
CA ILE A 47 53.40 13.19 18.53
C ILE A 47 52.43 12.54 19.53
N LYS A 48 52.83 12.40 20.80
CA LYS A 48 51.98 11.90 21.88
C LYS A 48 50.75 12.77 22.12
N SER A 49 50.88 14.09 22.02
CA SER A 49 49.76 15.03 22.14
C SER A 49 48.76 14.86 20.99
N ILE A 50 49.23 14.73 19.75
CA ILE A 50 48.38 14.48 18.58
C ILE A 50 47.68 13.11 18.71
N LEU A 51 48.40 12.05 19.08
CA LEU A 51 47.81 10.73 19.31
C LEU A 51 46.78 10.73 20.46
N ALA A 52 47.04 11.48 21.54
CA ALA A 52 46.08 11.66 22.64
C ALA A 52 44.82 12.42 22.17
N ILE A 53 44.98 13.50 21.40
CA ILE A 53 43.85 14.25 20.85
C ILE A 53 43.03 13.39 19.87
N CYS A 54 43.69 12.66 18.97
CA CYS A 54 43.02 11.76 18.02
C CYS A 54 42.31 10.59 18.72
N THR A 55 42.89 10.01 19.78
CA THR A 55 42.22 8.96 20.56
C THR A 55 41.08 9.52 21.41
N ILE A 56 41.20 10.72 21.96
CA ILE A 56 40.07 11.41 22.64
C ILE A 56 38.95 11.70 21.64
N ILE A 57 39.24 12.23 20.45
CA ILE A 57 38.23 12.45 19.39
C ILE A 57 37.60 11.14 18.95
N PHE A 58 38.38 10.07 18.74
CA PHE A 58 37.85 8.75 18.41
C PHE A 58 36.98 8.18 19.53
N LEU A 59 37.35 8.37 20.79
CA LEU A 59 36.55 7.97 21.95
C LEU A 59 35.26 8.80 22.07
N PHE A 60 35.28 10.11 21.77
CA PHE A 60 34.07 10.94 21.72
C PHE A 60 33.15 10.59 20.55
N LEU A 61 33.70 10.31 19.36
CA LEU A 61 32.92 9.88 18.19
C LEU A 61 32.34 8.48 18.40
N SER A 62 33.12 7.53 18.92
CA SER A 62 32.62 6.19 19.23
C SER A 62 31.68 6.17 20.44
N SER A 63 31.89 6.98 21.48
CA SER A 63 30.89 7.15 22.55
C SER A 63 29.65 7.90 22.07
N GLY A 64 29.77 8.79 21.08
CA GLY A 64 28.63 9.43 20.41
C GLY A 64 27.82 8.42 19.58
N LEU A 65 28.49 7.58 18.79
CA LEU A 65 27.86 6.49 18.04
C LEU A 65 27.29 5.40 18.95
N ILE A 66 27.95 5.10 20.08
CA ILE A 66 27.42 4.19 21.11
C ILE A 66 26.28 4.85 21.89
N TYR A 67 26.29 6.16 22.11
CA TYR A 67 25.17 6.88 22.73
C TYR A 67 23.96 6.93 21.80
N ILE A 68 24.14 7.22 20.52
CA ILE A 68 23.09 7.11 19.49
C ILE A 68 22.61 5.65 19.44
N ALA A 69 23.49 4.67 19.21
CA ALA A 69 23.09 3.27 19.16
C ALA A 69 22.41 2.79 20.47
N TRP A 70 22.82 3.26 21.65
CA TRP A 70 22.17 2.94 22.92
C TRP A 70 20.81 3.64 23.05
N ASN A 71 20.69 4.90 22.61
CA ASN A 71 19.44 5.65 22.63
C ASN A 71 18.44 5.03 21.64
N ASN A 72 18.87 4.66 20.43
CA ASN A 72 18.07 3.96 19.42
C ASN A 72 17.82 2.46 19.75
N TRP A 73 18.46 1.90 20.78
CA TRP A 73 18.27 0.52 21.28
C TRP A 73 17.42 0.49 22.56
N TRP A 74 17.37 1.58 23.33
CA TRP A 74 16.53 1.74 24.53
C TRP A 74 15.25 2.56 24.31
N ASN A 75 15.23 3.40 23.28
CA ASN A 75 14.02 3.86 22.62
C ASN A 75 14.19 3.58 21.11
N ASP A 76 13.71 2.43 20.66
CA ASP A 76 12.77 2.20 19.54
C ASP A 76 12.92 2.95 18.20
N GLU A 77 13.98 3.72 17.98
CA GLU A 77 14.30 4.46 16.75
C GLU A 77 15.08 3.59 15.74
N LEU A 78 14.87 2.27 15.79
CA LEU A 78 15.24 1.29 14.77
C LEU A 78 13.99 0.55 14.23
N ILE A 79 12.79 1.03 14.59
CA ILE A 79 11.49 0.46 14.22
C ILE A 79 10.97 1.16 12.95
N GLY A 80 11.58 0.82 11.82
CA GLY A 80 11.05 1.09 10.48
C GLY A 80 10.76 -0.21 9.73
N PRO A 81 9.94 -0.20 8.66
CA PRO A 81 9.75 -1.36 7.81
C PRO A 81 11.07 -1.74 7.14
N GLY A 82 11.32 -3.04 7.00
CA GLY A 82 12.48 -3.53 6.27
C GLY A 82 12.41 -3.12 4.79
N THR A 83 13.56 -2.92 4.14
CA THR A 83 13.65 -2.41 2.75
C THR A 83 12.87 -3.24 1.72
N PHE A 84 12.59 -4.51 2.00
CA PHE A 84 11.68 -5.33 1.19
C PHE A 84 10.26 -4.74 1.11
N LEU A 85 9.74 -4.20 2.22
CA LEU A 85 8.42 -3.59 2.29
C LEU A 85 8.41 -2.24 1.58
N THR A 86 9.38 -1.35 1.86
CA THR A 86 9.43 -0.02 1.24
C THR A 86 9.60 -0.12 -0.28
N SER A 87 10.51 -0.98 -0.78
CA SER A 87 10.66 -1.16 -2.22
C SER A 87 9.49 -1.92 -2.87
N ARG A 88 8.67 -2.67 -2.11
CA ARG A 88 7.41 -3.23 -2.63
C ARG A 88 6.28 -2.20 -2.67
N GLN A 89 6.24 -1.28 -1.70
CA GLN A 89 5.37 -0.10 -1.71
C GLN A 89 5.70 0.78 -2.94
N GLU A 90 6.96 1.21 -3.09
CA GLU A 90 7.40 2.01 -4.24
C GLU A 90 7.02 1.35 -5.59
N ASN A 91 7.10 0.03 -5.68
CA ASN A 91 6.80 -0.69 -6.92
C ASN A 91 5.29 -0.77 -7.19
N TYR A 92 4.44 -0.82 -6.16
CA TYR A 92 2.99 -0.71 -6.33
C TYR A 92 2.55 0.71 -6.67
N GLU A 93 3.17 1.73 -6.08
CA GLU A 93 2.98 3.15 -6.45
C GLU A 93 3.44 3.44 -7.90
N LYS A 94 4.42 2.69 -8.40
CA LYS A 94 4.85 2.70 -9.82
C LYS A 94 3.90 1.93 -10.73
N LEU A 95 3.33 0.82 -10.29
CA LEU A 95 2.32 0.06 -11.05
C LEU A 95 1.02 0.87 -11.25
N THR A 96 0.68 1.75 -10.30
CA THR A 96 -0.60 2.47 -10.25
C THR A 96 -0.48 4.00 -10.42
N ASN A 97 0.72 4.51 -10.67
CA ASN A 97 1.09 5.92 -10.88
C ASN A 97 0.92 6.89 -9.69
N PHE A 98 0.69 6.42 -8.46
CA PHE A 98 0.64 7.30 -7.27
C PHE A 98 1.94 8.09 -7.04
N HIS A 99 3.09 7.55 -7.45
CA HIS A 99 4.39 8.22 -7.33
C HIS A 99 4.55 9.51 -8.15
N GLU A 100 3.65 9.79 -9.10
CA GLU A 100 3.64 11.02 -9.91
C GLU A 100 2.67 12.09 -9.35
N ILE A 101 2.02 11.84 -8.19
CA ILE A 101 0.95 12.68 -7.65
C ILE A 101 1.41 13.47 -6.41
N GLU A 102 1.31 14.80 -6.46
CA GLU A 102 1.59 15.70 -5.31
C GLU A 102 0.34 15.98 -4.43
N LEU A 103 -0.77 15.29 -4.68
CA LEU A 103 -2.03 15.37 -3.92
C LEU A 103 -2.02 14.39 -2.73
N ASN A 104 -2.87 14.65 -1.73
CA ASN A 104 -2.89 13.94 -0.45
C ASN A 104 -4.29 13.68 0.15
N GLY A 105 -5.37 14.03 -0.56
CA GLY A 105 -6.75 13.81 -0.14
C GLY A 105 -7.34 14.86 0.81
N ASP A 106 -6.63 15.97 1.08
CA ASP A 106 -7.19 17.06 1.91
C ASP A 106 -8.54 17.54 1.38
N GLY A 107 -9.44 17.88 2.30
CA GLY A 107 -10.81 18.26 2.04
C GLY A 107 -11.81 17.09 2.01
N VAL A 108 -11.42 15.92 1.50
CA VAL A 108 -12.33 14.78 1.24
C VAL A 108 -12.63 13.99 2.52
N ILE A 109 -13.87 13.51 2.68
CA ILE A 109 -14.29 12.66 3.81
C ILE A 109 -14.36 11.20 3.35
N VAL A 110 -13.54 10.34 3.95
CA VAL A 110 -13.50 8.89 3.65
C VAL A 110 -13.90 8.09 4.87
N CYS A 111 -14.82 7.15 4.70
CA CYS A 111 -15.25 6.23 5.75
C CYS A 111 -14.74 4.82 5.48
N ILE A 112 -14.02 4.23 6.43
CA ILE A 112 -13.64 2.81 6.40
C ILE A 112 -14.57 2.04 7.32
N VAL A 113 -15.26 1.02 6.78
CA VAL A 113 -16.09 0.08 7.54
C VAL A 113 -15.34 -1.24 7.67
N ASP A 114 -14.82 -1.53 8.85
CA ASP A 114 -13.89 -2.66 9.08
C ASP A 114 -13.89 -3.09 10.57
N SER A 115 -12.76 -3.58 11.07
CA SER A 115 -12.50 -4.06 12.42
C SER A 115 -11.96 -2.99 13.38
N GLY A 116 -11.66 -1.78 12.90
CA GLY A 116 -11.30 -0.63 13.74
C GLY A 116 -10.01 0.05 13.28
N ILE A 117 -9.29 0.67 14.22
CA ILE A 117 -7.94 1.22 13.98
C ILE A 117 -7.12 1.28 15.28
N ASP A 118 -5.84 0.87 15.24
CA ASP A 118 -4.89 1.03 16.35
C ASP A 118 -4.07 2.32 16.20
N LEU A 119 -4.59 3.43 16.74
CA LEU A 119 -3.87 4.72 16.80
C LEU A 119 -2.66 4.72 17.76
N THR A 120 -2.33 3.61 18.44
CA THR A 120 -1.07 3.50 19.20
C THR A 120 0.10 3.04 18.34
N HIS A 121 -0.16 2.60 17.10
CA HIS A 121 0.87 2.35 16.10
C HIS A 121 1.61 3.66 15.73
N PRO A 122 2.95 3.71 15.67
CA PRO A 122 3.72 4.94 15.38
C PRO A 122 3.24 5.70 14.13
N ASP A 123 3.15 5.03 12.98
CA ASP A 123 2.71 5.64 11.72
C ASP A 123 1.24 6.14 11.72
N LEU A 124 0.47 5.87 12.77
CA LEU A 124 -0.91 6.34 12.94
C LEU A 124 -1.07 7.31 14.12
N SER A 125 -0.02 7.56 14.92
CA SER A 125 -0.17 8.25 16.22
C SER A 125 -0.48 9.74 16.12
N ASP A 126 -0.11 10.40 15.02
CA ASP A 126 -0.45 11.80 14.73
C ASP A 126 -1.80 11.96 14.01
N ILE A 127 -2.53 10.86 13.74
CA ILE A 127 -3.77 10.90 12.96
C ILE A 127 -4.96 11.22 13.85
N LYS A 128 -5.62 12.34 13.55
CA LYS A 128 -6.91 12.72 14.13
C LYS A 128 -8.03 12.22 13.24
N LEU A 129 -8.80 11.24 13.73
CA LEU A 129 -10.07 10.86 13.09
C LEU A 129 -11.06 12.04 13.09
N GLU A 130 -11.86 12.13 12.03
CA GLU A 130 -13.03 13.01 12.00
C GLU A 130 -14.21 12.40 12.78
N GLY A 131 -14.25 11.06 12.88
CA GLY A 131 -15.24 10.33 13.66
C GLY A 131 -14.83 8.87 13.91
N TRP A 132 -15.28 8.34 15.04
CA TRP A 132 -15.17 6.93 15.42
C TRP A 132 -16.52 6.40 15.87
N LYS A 133 -16.89 5.20 15.43
CA LYS A 133 -18.05 4.48 15.96
C LYS A 133 -17.84 2.97 15.95
N ASP A 134 -17.93 2.37 17.14
CA ASP A 134 -18.01 0.92 17.33
C ASP A 134 -19.48 0.48 17.32
N PHE A 135 -19.84 -0.46 16.44
CA PHE A 135 -21.15 -1.11 16.39
C PHE A 135 -21.14 -2.41 17.20
N VAL A 136 -20.08 -3.21 17.05
CA VAL A 136 -19.90 -4.54 17.66
C VAL A 136 -19.96 -4.53 19.18
N ASN A 137 -19.22 -3.64 19.85
CA ASN A 137 -19.17 -3.55 21.32
C ASN A 137 -19.62 -2.18 21.87
N SER A 138 -19.99 -1.23 20.99
CA SER A 138 -20.41 0.14 21.36
C SER A 138 -19.43 0.91 22.26
N ARG A 139 -18.11 0.63 22.15
CA ARG A 139 -17.07 1.35 22.90
C ARG A 139 -16.81 2.75 22.33
N THR A 140 -16.52 3.69 23.25
CA THR A 140 -16.07 5.05 22.91
C THR A 140 -14.56 5.16 22.69
N ASP A 141 -13.80 4.19 23.20
CA ASP A 141 -12.36 4.11 22.98
C ASP A 141 -12.10 3.65 21.54
N ILE A 142 -11.08 4.20 20.89
CA ILE A 142 -10.61 3.77 19.57
C ILE A 142 -9.69 2.56 19.76
N TYR A 143 -9.89 1.49 18.99
CA TYR A 143 -9.11 0.26 19.05
C TYR A 143 -9.27 -0.58 17.78
N ASP A 144 -8.37 -1.54 17.60
CA ASP A 144 -8.53 -2.66 16.66
C ASP A 144 -8.05 -3.95 17.34
N ASP A 145 -8.99 -4.80 17.73
CA ASP A 145 -8.72 -6.09 18.36
C ASP A 145 -8.47 -7.22 17.35
N GLN A 146 -8.62 -6.96 16.04
CA GLN A 146 -8.37 -7.92 14.97
C GLN A 146 -7.07 -7.58 14.22
N GLY A 147 -6.98 -6.37 13.66
CA GLY A 147 -5.81 -5.80 13.00
C GLY A 147 -6.03 -5.42 11.52
N HIS A 148 -7.05 -5.96 10.86
CA HIS A 148 -7.32 -5.73 9.44
C HIS A 148 -7.69 -4.27 9.15
N GLY A 149 -8.49 -3.62 10.00
CA GLY A 149 -8.84 -2.21 9.85
C GLY A 149 -7.63 -1.29 9.99
N THR A 150 -6.69 -1.66 10.86
CA THR A 150 -5.37 -1.00 10.99
C THR A 150 -4.51 -1.20 9.73
N MET A 151 -4.53 -2.39 9.10
CA MET A 151 -3.87 -2.63 7.81
C MET A 151 -4.46 -1.74 6.71
N MET A 152 -5.80 -1.67 6.62
CA MET A 152 -6.51 -0.90 5.59
C MET A 152 -6.32 0.61 5.77
N ALA A 153 -6.51 1.12 6.99
CA ALA A 153 -6.22 2.52 7.31
C ALA A 153 -4.74 2.86 7.09
N GLY A 154 -3.82 1.94 7.39
CA GLY A 154 -2.39 2.10 7.11
C GLY A 154 -2.07 2.39 5.64
N ILE A 155 -2.66 1.63 4.71
CA ILE A 155 -2.48 1.85 3.26
C ILE A 155 -2.97 3.26 2.85
N MET A 156 -4.05 3.77 3.46
CA MET A 156 -4.60 5.09 3.10
C MET A 156 -3.85 6.26 3.76
N VAL A 157 -3.61 6.20 5.07
CA VAL A 157 -3.27 7.41 5.86
C VAL A 157 -1.95 7.38 6.65
N ALA A 158 -1.15 6.31 6.57
CA ALA A 158 0.10 6.19 7.34
C ALA A 158 1.07 7.39 7.17
N LYS A 159 1.69 7.83 8.26
CA LYS A 159 2.66 8.93 8.32
C LYS A 159 3.93 8.55 9.07
N GLY A 160 4.70 7.61 8.53
CA GLY A 160 5.96 7.21 9.17
C GLY A 160 6.85 6.31 8.33
N GLY A 161 7.06 5.08 8.80
CA GLY A 161 7.89 4.09 8.12
C GLY A 161 7.31 3.61 6.79
N LEU A 162 5.98 3.41 6.74
CA LEU A 162 5.20 3.38 5.50
C LEU A 162 4.45 4.72 5.36
N THR A 163 4.16 5.11 4.12
CA THR A 163 3.40 6.32 3.80
C THR A 163 2.04 5.93 3.22
N GLY A 164 0.97 6.61 3.62
CA GLY A 164 -0.36 6.40 3.06
C GLY A 164 -0.52 7.00 1.65
N LEU A 165 -1.48 6.47 0.88
CA LEU A 165 -1.80 6.95 -0.47
C LEU A 165 -2.62 8.26 -0.49
N ALA A 166 -3.28 8.62 0.61
CA ALA A 166 -4.12 9.81 0.74
C ALA A 166 -4.09 10.32 2.21
N THR A 167 -2.92 10.83 2.62
CA THR A 167 -2.55 11.07 4.04
C THR A 167 -3.30 12.18 4.78
N GLU A 168 -4.06 13.04 4.11
CA GLU A 168 -4.79 14.16 4.74
C GLU A 168 -6.32 14.07 4.57
N VAL A 169 -6.87 12.91 4.19
CA VAL A 169 -8.33 12.70 4.20
C VAL A 169 -8.92 12.83 5.61
N LYS A 170 -10.16 13.34 5.69
CA LYS A 170 -10.95 13.36 6.93
C LYS A 170 -11.47 11.95 7.20
N LEU A 171 -10.69 11.18 7.94
CA LEU A 171 -10.94 9.76 8.16
C LEU A 171 -12.06 9.51 9.19
N LEU A 172 -13.15 8.92 8.74
CA LEU A 172 -14.18 8.29 9.57
C LEU A 172 -13.87 6.79 9.70
N ILE A 173 -13.92 6.23 10.91
CA ILE A 173 -13.79 4.78 11.12
C ILE A 173 -15.05 4.22 11.79
N ALA A 174 -15.66 3.23 11.13
CA ALA A 174 -16.78 2.46 11.65
C ALA A 174 -16.35 1.01 11.90
N LYS A 175 -16.27 0.59 13.16
CA LYS A 175 -16.01 -0.82 13.53
C LYS A 175 -17.30 -1.62 13.45
N ALA A 176 -17.44 -2.41 12.40
CA ALA A 176 -18.53 -3.37 12.16
C ALA A 176 -18.06 -4.84 12.24
N LEU A 177 -16.75 -5.10 12.19
CA LEU A 177 -16.17 -6.44 12.29
C LEU A 177 -15.61 -6.72 13.70
N SER A 178 -15.82 -7.95 14.17
CA SER A 178 -15.41 -8.51 15.46
C SER A 178 -13.93 -8.94 15.47
N ILE A 179 -13.41 -9.31 16.65
CA ILE A 179 -12.08 -9.89 16.87
C ILE A 179 -11.76 -11.12 16.01
N ASP A 180 -12.77 -11.83 15.50
CA ASP A 180 -12.63 -12.96 14.57
C ASP A 180 -12.72 -12.57 13.08
N GLY A 181 -12.89 -11.28 12.78
CA GLY A 181 -13.06 -10.74 11.43
C GLY A 181 -14.50 -10.85 10.89
N THR A 182 -15.46 -11.38 11.64
CA THR A 182 -16.86 -11.49 11.21
C THR A 182 -17.68 -10.26 11.63
N GLY A 183 -18.75 -9.94 10.91
CA GLY A 183 -19.74 -8.93 11.29
C GLY A 183 -21.15 -9.44 11.00
N THR A 184 -22.19 -8.76 11.48
CA THR A 184 -23.57 -9.05 11.04
C THR A 184 -24.00 -8.06 9.97
N ASP A 185 -24.91 -8.50 9.08
CA ASP A 185 -25.52 -7.65 8.04
C ASP A 185 -26.08 -6.33 8.62
N GLN A 186 -26.61 -6.38 9.85
CA GLN A 186 -27.13 -5.22 10.58
C GLN A 186 -26.01 -4.28 11.06
N ASP A 187 -24.92 -4.79 11.63
CA ASP A 187 -23.79 -3.95 12.09
C ASP A 187 -23.10 -3.24 10.91
N VAL A 188 -22.98 -3.94 9.77
CA VAL A 188 -22.41 -3.38 8.52
C VAL A 188 -23.38 -2.36 7.90
N SER A 189 -24.68 -2.67 7.84
CA SER A 189 -25.73 -1.73 7.42
C SER A 189 -25.72 -0.44 8.27
N ASP A 190 -25.75 -0.55 9.59
CA ASP A 190 -25.76 0.61 10.50
C ASP A 190 -24.45 1.41 10.43
N ALA A 191 -23.32 0.75 10.14
CA ALA A 191 -22.03 1.41 9.89
C ALA A 191 -22.04 2.22 8.59
N ILE A 192 -22.55 1.66 7.49
CA ILE A 192 -22.72 2.37 6.20
C ILE A 192 -23.64 3.58 6.41
N ASN A 193 -24.81 3.39 7.02
CA ASN A 193 -25.77 4.45 7.30
C ASN A 193 -25.21 5.55 8.24
N TRP A 194 -24.25 5.21 9.11
CA TRP A 194 -23.49 6.19 9.88
C TRP A 194 -22.46 6.94 9.03
N CYS A 195 -21.75 6.29 8.09
CA CYS A 195 -20.92 6.99 7.11
C CYS A 195 -21.75 8.00 6.27
N VAL A 196 -22.93 7.57 5.78
CA VAL A 196 -23.90 8.44 5.11
C VAL A 196 -24.26 9.65 5.99
N SER A 197 -24.57 9.41 7.27
CA SER A 197 -24.97 10.43 8.24
C SER A 197 -23.86 11.42 8.64
N ASN A 198 -22.59 11.06 8.47
CA ASN A 198 -21.43 11.91 8.76
C ASN A 198 -20.86 12.59 7.50
N ASN A 199 -21.60 12.57 6.38
CA ASN A 199 -21.24 13.22 5.12
C ASN A 199 -19.97 12.64 4.46
N ALA A 200 -19.74 11.32 4.56
CA ALA A 200 -18.71 10.67 3.76
C ALA A 200 -18.93 10.94 2.26
N ASP A 201 -17.84 11.25 1.55
CA ASP A 201 -17.78 11.30 0.08
C ASP A 201 -17.48 9.91 -0.49
N ILE A 202 -16.67 9.12 0.22
CA ILE A 202 -16.25 7.77 -0.16
C ILE A 202 -16.48 6.81 1.02
N ILE A 203 -16.98 5.61 0.75
CA ILE A 203 -17.08 4.50 1.72
C ILE A 203 -16.26 3.32 1.19
N SER A 204 -15.23 2.93 1.94
CA SER A 204 -14.36 1.78 1.66
C SER A 204 -14.86 0.55 2.43
N LEU A 205 -15.35 -0.45 1.70
CA LEU A 205 -15.89 -1.71 2.21
C LEU A 205 -14.91 -2.86 1.93
N SER A 206 -13.90 -3.00 2.77
CA SER A 206 -12.89 -4.07 2.69
C SER A 206 -13.40 -5.41 3.26
N LEU A 207 -14.65 -5.76 2.91
CA LEU A 207 -15.42 -6.89 3.44
C LEU A 207 -16.34 -7.46 2.35
N GLY A 208 -16.83 -8.69 2.53
CA GLY A 208 -17.83 -9.26 1.64
C GLY A 208 -18.39 -10.62 2.09
N GLY A 209 -19.54 -11.00 1.54
CA GLY A 209 -20.22 -12.28 1.78
C GLY A 209 -20.57 -13.01 0.47
N ALA A 210 -20.62 -14.35 0.52
CA ALA A 210 -20.84 -15.19 -0.66
C ALA A 210 -22.19 -14.88 -1.35
N PRO A 211 -22.23 -14.75 -2.69
CA PRO A 211 -23.38 -14.21 -3.41
C PRO A 211 -24.57 -15.20 -3.52
N GLY A 212 -25.59 -15.02 -2.68
CA GLY A 212 -26.99 -15.31 -3.03
C GLY A 212 -27.37 -16.77 -3.32
N VAL A 213 -26.70 -17.77 -2.72
CA VAL A 213 -27.10 -19.19 -2.82
C VAL A 213 -28.42 -19.46 -2.08
N LEU A 214 -29.52 -19.30 -2.83
CA LEU A 214 -30.88 -18.89 -2.43
C LEU A 214 -30.99 -17.38 -2.11
N PRO A 215 -32.10 -16.72 -2.52
CA PRO A 215 -32.41 -15.38 -2.03
C PRO A 215 -32.64 -15.44 -0.52
N SER A 216 -31.76 -14.78 0.23
CA SER A 216 -31.74 -14.75 1.69
C SER A 216 -32.91 -13.93 2.23
N LEU A 217 -34.08 -14.58 2.33
CA LEU A 217 -35.38 -14.03 2.75
C LEU A 217 -35.42 -13.34 4.14
N LEU A 218 -34.26 -13.24 4.82
CA LEU A 218 -34.03 -12.76 6.18
C LEU A 218 -32.56 -12.25 6.40
N GLY A 219 -31.91 -11.54 5.45
CA GLY A 219 -30.53 -11.08 5.65
C GLY A 219 -29.97 -10.07 4.65
N GLY A 220 -29.36 -10.57 3.57
CA GLY A 220 -28.45 -9.83 2.67
C GLY A 220 -28.96 -8.48 2.14
N ASP A 221 -30.27 -8.36 1.94
CA ASP A 221 -30.96 -7.10 1.63
C ASP A 221 -30.45 -5.90 2.47
N ALA A 222 -30.13 -6.08 3.75
CA ALA A 222 -29.79 -4.96 4.65
C ALA A 222 -28.52 -4.20 4.24
N VAL A 223 -27.47 -4.91 3.82
CA VAL A 223 -26.21 -4.28 3.38
C VAL A 223 -26.39 -3.68 1.99
N GLU A 224 -27.00 -4.42 1.06
CA GLU A 224 -27.21 -3.97 -0.32
C GLU A 224 -28.11 -2.72 -0.38
N ASN A 225 -29.25 -2.68 0.32
CA ASN A 225 -30.09 -1.47 0.41
C ASN A 225 -29.34 -0.26 1.01
N SER A 226 -28.46 -0.48 1.99
CA SER A 226 -27.71 0.63 2.63
C SER A 226 -26.61 1.16 1.71
N VAL A 227 -26.06 0.31 0.84
CA VAL A 227 -25.13 0.68 -0.24
C VAL A 227 -25.85 1.42 -1.35
N GLU A 228 -27.02 0.93 -1.78
CA GLU A 228 -27.88 1.61 -2.77
C GLU A 228 -28.30 3.00 -2.27
N GLU A 229 -28.77 3.15 -1.02
CA GLU A 229 -29.11 4.46 -0.43
C GLU A 229 -27.89 5.39 -0.30
N ALA A 230 -26.69 4.86 -0.03
CA ALA A 230 -25.46 5.66 -0.04
C ALA A 230 -25.13 6.21 -1.45
N ILE A 231 -25.28 5.38 -2.48
CA ILE A 231 -25.01 5.73 -3.88
C ILE A 231 -26.07 6.72 -4.43
N ASP A 232 -27.36 6.50 -4.15
CA ASP A 232 -28.45 7.43 -4.47
C ASP A 232 -28.22 8.83 -3.87
N LEU A 233 -27.53 8.90 -2.73
CA LEU A 233 -27.12 10.12 -2.05
C LEU A 233 -25.74 10.65 -2.49
N GLY A 234 -25.20 10.14 -3.61
CA GLY A 234 -23.99 10.60 -4.28
C GLY A 234 -22.68 10.27 -3.57
N ILE A 235 -22.62 9.14 -2.85
CA ILE A 235 -21.41 8.65 -2.19
C ILE A 235 -20.77 7.55 -3.04
N PHE A 236 -19.45 7.63 -3.25
CA PHE A 236 -18.70 6.58 -3.91
C PHE A 236 -18.50 5.40 -2.97
N VAL A 237 -19.25 4.32 -3.16
CA VAL A 237 -19.03 3.05 -2.44
C VAL A 237 -18.02 2.20 -3.22
N VAL A 238 -16.93 1.82 -2.57
CA VAL A 238 -15.86 0.99 -3.11
C VAL A 238 -15.80 -0.31 -2.32
N ALA A 239 -15.79 -1.46 -2.97
CA ALA A 239 -15.83 -2.76 -2.30
C ALA A 239 -14.80 -3.76 -2.83
N ALA A 240 -14.44 -4.72 -1.97
CA ALA A 240 -13.53 -5.81 -2.30
C ALA A 240 -14.24 -6.90 -3.12
N ALA A 241 -13.66 -7.31 -4.27
CA ALA A 241 -14.25 -8.34 -5.13
C ALA A 241 -14.45 -9.70 -4.43
N GLY A 242 -13.64 -9.98 -3.41
CA GLY A 242 -13.57 -11.26 -2.71
C GLY A 242 -12.19 -11.89 -2.78
N ASN A 243 -12.00 -12.97 -2.01
CA ASN A 243 -10.71 -13.67 -1.87
C ASN A 243 -10.81 -15.16 -2.27
N ASP A 244 -11.85 -15.51 -3.03
CA ASP A 244 -12.31 -16.88 -3.25
C ASP A 244 -11.93 -17.39 -4.67
N GLY A 245 -11.03 -16.70 -5.37
CA GLY A 245 -10.64 -16.97 -6.77
C GLY A 245 -10.01 -18.34 -7.07
N GLU A 246 -9.60 -19.08 -6.04
CA GLU A 246 -9.12 -20.48 -6.16
C GLU A 246 -10.23 -21.53 -5.90
N GLU A 247 -11.42 -21.14 -5.46
CA GLU A 247 -12.51 -22.09 -5.13
C GLU A 247 -13.29 -22.55 -6.38
N GLU A 248 -13.44 -23.86 -6.58
CA GLU A 248 -14.14 -24.44 -7.75
C GLU A 248 -15.67 -24.16 -7.78
N ASN A 249 -16.23 -23.38 -6.86
CA ASN A 249 -17.67 -23.20 -6.68
C ASN A 249 -18.15 -21.74 -6.58
N ASP A 250 -17.27 -20.73 -6.63
CA ASP A 250 -17.71 -19.34 -6.82
C ASP A 250 -17.40 -18.84 -8.24
N ASP A 251 -18.39 -18.16 -8.82
CA ASP A 251 -18.42 -17.68 -10.19
C ASP A 251 -18.74 -16.17 -10.26
N ASP A 252 -18.94 -15.46 -9.14
CA ASP A 252 -19.14 -14.00 -9.14
C ASP A 252 -18.36 -13.31 -8.01
N VAL A 253 -18.36 -11.97 -8.04
CA VAL A 253 -17.84 -11.18 -6.93
C VAL A 253 -18.79 -11.21 -5.74
N ASN A 254 -18.24 -11.13 -4.53
CA ASN A 254 -18.97 -11.19 -3.28
C ASN A 254 -19.86 -9.93 -3.10
N SER A 255 -20.95 -10.05 -2.34
CA SER A 255 -21.77 -8.88 -1.95
C SER A 255 -21.06 -8.08 -0.86
N PRO A 256 -21.02 -6.73 -0.90
CA PRO A 256 -21.80 -5.82 -1.79
C PRO A 256 -21.13 -5.45 -3.12
N CYS A 257 -19.95 -5.99 -3.44
CA CYS A 257 -19.24 -5.74 -4.70
C CYS A 257 -20.07 -6.12 -5.96
N SER A 258 -21.04 -7.02 -5.79
CA SER A 258 -21.99 -7.48 -6.80
C SER A 258 -23.04 -6.44 -7.26
N VAL A 259 -23.29 -5.39 -6.47
CA VAL A 259 -24.30 -4.33 -6.70
C VAL A 259 -23.88 -3.44 -7.88
N GLU A 260 -24.84 -2.97 -8.68
CA GLU A 260 -24.60 -2.34 -9.99
C GLU A 260 -23.63 -1.13 -9.91
N ASP A 261 -23.95 -0.11 -9.13
CA ASP A 261 -23.14 1.13 -9.03
C ASP A 261 -21.93 1.08 -8.09
N VAL A 262 -21.72 0.00 -7.33
CA VAL A 262 -20.53 -0.15 -6.47
C VAL A 262 -19.26 -0.25 -7.31
N ILE A 263 -18.22 0.51 -6.94
CA ILE A 263 -16.90 0.40 -7.57
C ILE A 263 -16.21 -0.85 -7.02
N CYS A 264 -16.28 -1.95 -7.76
CA CYS A 264 -15.83 -3.27 -7.31
C CYS A 264 -14.39 -3.55 -7.74
N VAL A 265 -13.53 -3.92 -6.78
CA VAL A 265 -12.08 -3.94 -7.00
C VAL A 265 -11.48 -5.35 -6.83
N GLY A 266 -10.96 -5.90 -7.92
CA GLY A 266 -10.18 -7.14 -7.93
C GLY A 266 -8.69 -6.92 -7.66
N GLY A 267 -7.92 -8.00 -7.60
CA GLY A 267 -6.57 -7.99 -7.05
C GLY A 267 -5.45 -8.40 -8.01
N VAL A 268 -4.38 -7.60 -8.09
CA VAL A 268 -3.14 -7.94 -8.81
C VAL A 268 -1.91 -8.08 -7.91
N GLY A 269 -0.95 -8.88 -8.38
CA GLY A 269 0.41 -8.98 -7.86
C GLY A 269 1.34 -7.87 -8.37
N ILE A 270 2.59 -7.90 -7.92
CA ILE A 270 3.56 -6.79 -8.12
C ILE A 270 3.97 -6.57 -9.59
N GLU A 271 3.82 -7.58 -10.44
CA GLU A 271 4.11 -7.52 -11.88
C GLU A 271 2.86 -7.17 -12.72
N GLY A 272 1.71 -6.89 -12.08
CA GLY A 272 0.42 -6.64 -12.75
C GLY A 272 -0.33 -7.90 -13.20
N ASP A 273 0.18 -9.10 -12.93
CA ASP A 273 -0.57 -10.35 -13.08
C ASP A 273 -1.68 -10.47 -12.02
N ILE A 274 -2.81 -11.10 -12.35
CA ILE A 274 -3.92 -11.32 -11.42
C ILE A 274 -3.46 -12.18 -10.24
N TRP A 275 -3.79 -11.75 -9.01
CA TRP A 275 -3.57 -12.56 -7.83
C TRP A 275 -4.58 -13.71 -7.81
N SER A 276 -4.13 -14.95 -7.59
CA SER A 276 -4.97 -16.15 -7.72
C SER A 276 -6.16 -16.19 -6.76
N GLY A 277 -6.06 -15.53 -5.61
CA GLY A 277 -7.17 -15.37 -4.67
C GLY A 277 -8.23 -14.36 -5.11
N SER A 278 -7.99 -13.50 -6.10
CA SER A 278 -9.00 -12.50 -6.51
C SER A 278 -10.24 -13.19 -7.08
N SER A 279 -11.39 -13.01 -6.43
CA SER A 279 -12.68 -13.39 -7.03
C SER A 279 -12.87 -12.73 -8.40
N LYS A 280 -13.58 -13.42 -9.28
CA LYS A 280 -13.93 -13.00 -10.65
C LYS A 280 -15.39 -12.59 -10.69
N GLY A 281 -15.79 -11.68 -11.56
CA GLY A 281 -17.22 -11.46 -11.83
C GLY A 281 -17.74 -12.44 -12.88
N SER A 282 -19.04 -12.71 -12.86
CA SER A 282 -19.75 -13.28 -14.01
C SER A 282 -20.70 -12.24 -14.57
N ASN A 283 -20.36 -11.68 -15.72
CA ASN A 283 -21.06 -10.51 -16.27
C ASN A 283 -22.13 -10.84 -17.31
N ASN A 284 -22.33 -12.14 -17.57
CA ASN A 284 -23.29 -12.66 -18.53
C ASN A 284 -24.55 -13.20 -17.84
N PHE A 285 -25.68 -13.20 -18.55
CA PHE A 285 -26.93 -13.78 -18.10
C PHE A 285 -26.75 -15.24 -17.66
N GLN A 286 -27.15 -15.53 -16.41
CA GLN A 286 -27.22 -16.87 -15.86
C GLN A 286 -28.67 -17.28 -15.62
N LEU A 287 -28.98 -18.57 -15.80
CA LEU A 287 -30.32 -19.11 -15.54
C LEU A 287 -30.46 -19.69 -14.13
N ILE A 288 -29.38 -20.24 -13.57
CA ILE A 288 -29.31 -20.84 -12.23
C ILE A 288 -27.89 -20.59 -11.67
N PRO A 289 -27.71 -19.76 -10.63
CA PRO A 289 -28.70 -18.81 -10.11
C PRO A 289 -29.18 -17.83 -11.20
N PRO A 290 -30.43 -17.35 -11.16
CA PRO A 290 -30.94 -16.43 -12.17
C PRO A 290 -30.31 -15.04 -11.99
N LYS A 291 -29.49 -14.60 -12.96
CA LYS A 291 -28.84 -13.28 -12.94
C LYS A 291 -28.88 -12.63 -14.32
N LEU A 292 -29.07 -11.32 -14.38
CA LEU A 292 -29.03 -10.55 -15.63
C LEU A 292 -27.59 -10.27 -16.07
N SER A 293 -27.37 -9.97 -17.36
CA SER A 293 -26.06 -9.50 -17.83
C SER A 293 -25.80 -8.08 -17.35
N ARG A 294 -24.68 -7.84 -16.65
CA ARG A 294 -24.22 -6.49 -16.32
C ARG A 294 -23.77 -5.76 -17.58
N GLN A 295 -24.08 -4.47 -17.69
CA GLN A 295 -23.65 -3.63 -18.81
C GLN A 295 -22.38 -2.87 -18.44
N ASP A 296 -21.81 -2.10 -19.37
CA ASP A 296 -20.74 -1.17 -19.03
C ASP A 296 -21.34 0.17 -18.55
N PRO A 297 -20.78 0.84 -17.53
CA PRO A 297 -19.50 0.57 -16.87
C PRO A 297 -19.55 -0.40 -15.67
N ASP A 298 -20.61 -1.20 -15.52
CA ASP A 298 -20.99 -1.87 -14.26
C ASP A 298 -20.62 -3.36 -14.16
N LYS A 299 -19.83 -3.85 -15.12
CA LYS A 299 -19.31 -5.23 -15.09
C LYS A 299 -18.25 -5.37 -14.00
N LYS A 300 -18.30 -6.49 -13.28
CA LYS A 300 -17.52 -6.75 -12.07
C LYS A 300 -16.30 -7.66 -12.33
N PRO A 301 -15.18 -7.47 -11.60
CA PRO A 301 -14.83 -6.21 -10.95
C PRO A 301 -14.75 -5.08 -12.00
N GLU A 302 -14.95 -3.81 -11.65
CA GLU A 302 -14.74 -2.71 -12.59
C GLU A 302 -13.24 -2.56 -12.94
N LEU A 303 -12.37 -2.78 -11.95
CA LEU A 303 -10.93 -2.62 -12.09
C LEU A 303 -10.17 -3.55 -11.14
N VAL A 304 -8.86 -3.66 -11.36
CA VAL A 304 -7.95 -4.32 -10.41
C VAL A 304 -6.90 -3.36 -9.86
N ALA A 305 -6.51 -3.59 -8.61
CA ALA A 305 -5.48 -2.81 -7.93
C ALA A 305 -4.61 -3.74 -7.02
N PRO A 306 -3.51 -3.23 -6.43
CA PRO A 306 -2.59 -4.03 -5.62
C PRO A 306 -3.27 -4.83 -4.50
N ALA A 307 -3.12 -6.15 -4.53
CA ALA A 307 -3.73 -7.06 -3.56
C ALA A 307 -2.77 -8.11 -2.97
N GLU A 308 -1.75 -8.57 -3.70
CA GLU A 308 -0.89 -9.66 -3.22
C GLU A 308 0.28 -9.16 -2.35
N SER A 309 0.38 -9.62 -1.11
CA SER A 309 1.49 -9.27 -0.19
C SER A 309 1.78 -7.76 -0.14
N VAL A 310 0.74 -6.94 -0.11
CA VAL A 310 0.83 -5.48 -0.01
C VAL A 310 1.43 -5.13 1.36
N PRO A 311 2.43 -4.20 1.43
CA PRO A 311 2.96 -3.71 2.70
C PRO A 311 1.87 -3.09 3.57
N VAL A 312 1.79 -3.48 4.83
CA VAL A 312 0.76 -3.04 5.78
C VAL A 312 1.32 -2.80 7.17
N LEU A 313 0.62 -1.94 7.92
CA LEU A 313 0.80 -1.80 9.36
C LEU A 313 0.12 -2.97 10.09
N ILE A 314 0.71 -3.42 11.18
CA ILE A 314 0.19 -4.49 12.03
C ILE A 314 -0.24 -3.85 13.36
N SER A 315 -1.51 -4.03 13.76
CA SER A 315 -2.00 -3.57 15.06
C SER A 315 -1.12 -4.13 16.18
N THR A 316 -0.72 -3.24 17.09
CA THR A 316 0.09 -3.63 18.25
C THR A 316 -0.77 -4.31 19.31
N ASN A 317 -2.10 -4.21 19.21
CA ASN A 317 -3.09 -4.61 20.22
C ASN A 317 -4.17 -5.60 19.71
N SER A 318 -3.88 -6.45 18.70
CA SER A 318 -4.78 -7.47 18.11
C SER A 318 -5.23 -8.61 19.05
N GLY A 319 -5.83 -8.29 20.21
CA GLY A 319 -6.46 -9.24 21.14
C GLY A 319 -5.52 -10.24 21.84
N SER A 320 -4.26 -10.32 21.45
CA SER A 320 -3.24 -11.18 22.05
C SER A 320 -2.81 -10.69 23.43
N ASN A 321 -2.52 -11.62 24.34
CA ASN A 321 -2.05 -11.28 25.71
C ASN A 321 -0.65 -10.65 25.76
N GLU A 322 0.04 -10.59 24.62
CA GLU A 322 1.33 -9.93 24.41
C GLU A 322 1.17 -9.00 23.18
N PRO A 323 1.70 -7.76 23.19
CA PRO A 323 1.69 -6.89 22.01
C PRO A 323 2.45 -7.48 20.83
N SER A 324 2.10 -7.07 19.60
CA SER A 324 2.86 -7.49 18.42
C SER A 324 4.30 -6.95 18.47
N GLN A 325 5.30 -7.83 18.33
CA GLN A 325 6.71 -7.42 18.19
C GLN A 325 7.06 -6.92 16.78
N ASN A 326 6.13 -7.06 15.82
CA ASN A 326 6.26 -6.53 14.47
C ASN A 326 5.16 -5.49 14.24
N THR A 327 5.55 -4.24 14.00
CA THR A 327 4.67 -3.15 13.56
C THR A 327 4.35 -3.18 12.07
N TYR A 328 5.14 -3.88 11.26
CA TYR A 328 5.00 -3.92 9.80
C TYR A 328 4.95 -5.36 9.27
N GLY A 329 4.23 -5.56 8.16
CA GLY A 329 4.13 -6.86 7.50
C GLY A 329 3.62 -6.76 6.06
N THR A 330 3.12 -7.88 5.54
CA THR A 330 2.45 -7.96 4.23
C THR A 330 1.13 -8.72 4.35
N ALA A 331 0.07 -8.21 3.75
CA ALA A 331 -1.23 -8.89 3.64
C ALA A 331 -1.56 -9.22 2.18
N SER A 332 -2.30 -10.31 1.94
CA SER A 332 -2.88 -10.60 0.62
C SER A 332 -4.40 -10.54 0.70
N GLY A 333 -5.04 -9.75 -0.15
CA GLY A 333 -6.50 -9.64 -0.22
C GLY A 333 -7.00 -8.48 -1.08
N THR A 334 -8.17 -8.62 -1.69
CA THR A 334 -8.84 -7.54 -2.45
C THR A 334 -9.28 -6.37 -1.56
N SER A 335 -9.30 -6.57 -0.24
CA SER A 335 -9.31 -5.52 0.78
C SER A 335 -8.28 -4.41 0.50
N ALA A 336 -7.02 -4.76 0.20
CA ALA A 336 -5.98 -3.77 -0.07
C ALA A 336 -6.25 -3.00 -1.38
N ALA A 337 -6.70 -3.71 -2.42
CA ALA A 337 -7.06 -3.11 -3.71
C ALA A 337 -8.20 -2.09 -3.58
N THR A 338 -9.18 -2.38 -2.73
CA THR A 338 -10.29 -1.49 -2.34
C THR A 338 -9.77 -0.15 -1.79
N VAL A 339 -8.73 -0.20 -0.94
CA VAL A 339 -8.12 1.00 -0.37
C VAL A 339 -7.31 1.78 -1.41
N TYR A 340 -6.60 1.12 -2.33
CA TYR A 340 -5.93 1.79 -3.45
C TYR A 340 -6.94 2.57 -4.32
N ALA A 341 -8.05 1.95 -4.70
CA ALA A 341 -9.10 2.62 -5.48
C ALA A 341 -9.78 3.75 -4.70
N SER A 342 -10.10 3.55 -3.42
CA SER A 342 -10.66 4.57 -2.53
C SER A 342 -9.70 5.77 -2.36
N SER A 343 -8.39 5.52 -2.29
CA SER A 343 -7.39 6.58 -2.21
C SER A 343 -7.29 7.34 -3.53
N ALA A 344 -7.32 6.65 -4.68
CA ALA A 344 -7.33 7.30 -5.99
C ALA A 344 -8.54 8.22 -6.20
N LEU A 345 -9.72 7.78 -5.75
CA LEU A 345 -10.92 8.63 -5.70
C LEU A 345 -10.75 9.84 -4.78
N ALA A 346 -10.11 9.68 -3.62
CA ALA A 346 -9.84 10.81 -2.72
C ALA A 346 -8.89 11.84 -3.36
N LEU A 347 -7.86 11.41 -4.11
CA LEU A 347 -7.00 12.32 -4.85
C LEU A 347 -7.74 12.98 -6.04
N MET A 348 -8.63 12.25 -6.73
CA MET A 348 -9.50 12.80 -7.78
C MET A 348 -10.48 13.86 -7.23
N LEU A 349 -11.11 13.61 -6.08
CA LEU A 349 -12.01 14.57 -5.43
C LEU A 349 -11.28 15.76 -4.80
N GLN A 350 -9.99 15.63 -4.46
CA GLN A 350 -9.17 16.80 -4.12
C GLN A 350 -8.84 17.64 -5.37
N ALA A 351 -8.60 17.00 -6.52
CA ALA A 351 -8.34 17.68 -7.79
C ALA A 351 -9.56 18.41 -8.35
N ASN A 352 -10.75 17.80 -8.22
CA ASN A 352 -12.04 18.39 -8.57
C ASN A 352 -13.06 18.26 -7.41
N PRO A 353 -13.06 19.21 -6.45
CA PRO A 353 -13.97 19.18 -5.31
C PRO A 353 -15.45 19.38 -5.65
N ASP A 354 -15.78 19.88 -6.84
CA ASP A 354 -17.18 20.08 -7.23
C ASP A 354 -17.89 18.75 -7.51
N LEU A 355 -17.15 17.65 -7.73
CA LEU A 355 -17.65 16.27 -7.80
C LEU A 355 -17.86 15.60 -6.43
N SER A 356 -17.41 16.22 -5.33
CA SER A 356 -17.65 15.69 -3.98
C SER A 356 -19.14 15.66 -3.65
N ARG A 357 -19.55 14.89 -2.64
CA ARG A 357 -20.98 14.69 -2.33
C ARG A 357 -21.72 16.00 -2.02
N ASN A 358 -20.99 17.01 -1.54
CA ASN A 358 -21.51 18.34 -1.24
C ASN A 358 -20.99 19.44 -2.20
N GLY A 359 -20.37 19.05 -3.32
CA GLY A 359 -19.93 19.94 -4.40
C GLY A 359 -21.09 20.41 -5.29
N THR A 360 -20.80 21.15 -6.36
CA THR A 360 -21.84 21.68 -7.27
C THR A 360 -22.23 20.75 -8.42
N GLU A 361 -21.44 19.69 -8.67
CA GLU A 361 -21.63 18.71 -9.75
C GLU A 361 -21.71 17.26 -9.21
N GLY A 362 -21.37 17.05 -7.94
CA GLY A 362 -21.54 15.80 -7.20
C GLY A 362 -22.88 15.65 -6.48
N GLY A 363 -22.95 14.67 -5.57
CA GLY A 363 -24.15 14.40 -4.77
C GLY A 363 -25.31 13.76 -5.55
N SER A 364 -25.02 13.11 -6.69
CA SER A 364 -26.02 12.48 -7.55
C SER A 364 -25.51 11.19 -8.23
N LEU A 365 -26.44 10.30 -8.59
CA LEU A 365 -26.15 9.06 -9.34
C LEU A 365 -25.49 9.34 -10.71
N GLU A 366 -25.90 10.41 -11.41
CA GLU A 366 -25.29 10.82 -12.69
C GLU A 366 -23.79 11.14 -12.53
N THR A 367 -23.38 11.66 -11.36
CA THR A 367 -21.96 11.84 -11.01
C THR A 367 -21.25 10.50 -10.78
N ILE A 368 -21.91 9.54 -10.12
CA ILE A 368 -21.35 8.20 -9.89
C ILE A 368 -21.14 7.49 -11.24
N GLU A 369 -22.18 7.39 -12.08
CA GLU A 369 -22.11 6.82 -13.43
C GLU A 369 -20.97 7.43 -14.26
N GLN A 370 -20.84 8.77 -14.25
CA GLN A 370 -19.81 9.47 -15.00
C GLN A 370 -18.39 9.17 -14.50
N VAL A 371 -18.17 9.10 -13.18
CA VAL A 371 -16.87 8.72 -12.61
C VAL A 371 -16.55 7.24 -12.86
N LYS A 372 -17.53 6.33 -12.80
CA LYS A 372 -17.35 4.92 -13.19
C LYS A 372 -16.92 4.77 -14.65
N GLN A 373 -17.54 5.55 -15.56
CA GLN A 373 -17.11 5.60 -16.95
C GLN A 373 -15.69 6.19 -17.10
N TRP A 374 -15.27 7.15 -16.27
CA TRP A 374 -13.88 7.63 -16.26
C TRP A 374 -12.88 6.62 -15.71
N ILE A 375 -13.24 5.83 -14.70
CA ILE A 375 -12.43 4.70 -14.22
C ILE A 375 -12.19 3.72 -15.36
N LYS A 376 -13.27 3.28 -16.03
CA LYS A 376 -13.20 2.41 -17.22
C LYS A 376 -12.31 2.98 -18.34
N GLU A 377 -12.24 4.31 -18.48
CA GLU A 377 -11.45 4.99 -19.52
C GLU A 377 -10.00 5.31 -19.13
N SER A 378 -9.63 5.20 -17.86
CA SER A 378 -8.32 5.60 -17.33
C SER A 378 -7.44 4.45 -16.88
N VAL A 379 -8.01 3.28 -16.58
CA VAL A 379 -7.26 2.07 -16.24
C VAL A 379 -6.32 1.61 -17.37
N LEU A 380 -5.25 0.92 -17.00
CA LEU A 380 -4.33 0.25 -17.91
C LEU A 380 -4.88 -1.15 -18.26
N PRO A 381 -5.44 -1.37 -19.47
CA PRO A 381 -5.96 -2.68 -19.86
C PRO A 381 -4.83 -3.70 -20.04
N LYS A 382 -5.17 -4.98 -19.87
CA LYS A 382 -4.24 -6.09 -20.11
C LYS A 382 -3.82 -6.16 -21.58
N ASN A 383 -2.66 -6.74 -21.85
CA ASN A 383 -2.17 -6.91 -23.23
C ASN A 383 -3.20 -7.65 -24.11
N ASN A 384 -3.68 -6.97 -25.17
CA ASN A 384 -4.74 -7.40 -26.11
C ASN A 384 -6.17 -7.47 -25.51
N GLN A 385 -6.43 -6.77 -24.42
CA GLN A 385 -7.79 -6.54 -23.90
C GLN A 385 -8.42 -5.35 -24.64
N GLU A 386 -9.55 -5.57 -25.32
CA GLU A 386 -10.35 -4.54 -26.02
C GLU A 386 -11.72 -4.29 -25.34
N GLU A 387 -12.17 -5.20 -24.48
CA GLU A 387 -13.42 -5.14 -23.72
C GLU A 387 -13.16 -5.51 -22.24
N HIS A 388 -14.22 -5.57 -21.42
CA HIS A 388 -14.14 -6.06 -20.03
C HIS A 388 -13.65 -7.51 -19.95
N ASP A 389 -12.83 -7.83 -18.95
CA ASP A 389 -12.35 -9.17 -18.60
C ASP A 389 -12.87 -9.55 -17.21
N ASP A 390 -13.48 -10.73 -17.08
CA ASP A 390 -14.15 -11.20 -15.85
C ASP A 390 -13.20 -11.25 -14.61
N TYR A 391 -11.87 -11.21 -14.77
CA TYR A 391 -10.89 -11.11 -13.68
C TYR A 391 -10.24 -9.72 -13.57
N TYR A 392 -9.83 -9.11 -14.70
CA TYR A 392 -9.08 -7.84 -14.71
C TYR A 392 -9.96 -6.59 -14.69
N GLY A 393 -11.28 -6.76 -14.81
CA GLY A 393 -12.20 -5.66 -15.02
C GLY A 393 -11.95 -4.98 -16.35
N TYR A 394 -11.96 -3.64 -16.37
CA TYR A 394 -11.49 -2.86 -17.51
C TYR A 394 -9.95 -2.70 -17.53
N GLY A 395 -9.25 -2.96 -16.42
CA GLY A 395 -7.79 -2.87 -16.31
C GLY A 395 -7.26 -2.56 -14.92
N ILE A 396 -5.95 -2.33 -14.83
CA ILE A 396 -5.23 -1.93 -13.61
C ILE A 396 -5.43 -0.44 -13.34
N LEU A 397 -5.73 -0.06 -12.09
CA LEU A 397 -5.84 1.34 -11.64
C LEU A 397 -4.65 2.20 -12.08
N GLN A 398 -4.90 3.37 -12.68
CA GLN A 398 -3.91 4.43 -12.96
C GLN A 398 -4.43 5.76 -12.41
N VAL A 399 -3.92 6.22 -11.27
CA VAL A 399 -4.50 7.38 -10.56
C VAL A 399 -4.29 8.70 -11.30
N ASP A 400 -3.16 8.87 -11.99
CA ASP A 400 -2.86 10.04 -12.82
C ASP A 400 -3.88 10.18 -13.97
N SER A 401 -4.19 9.06 -14.62
CA SER A 401 -5.09 9.03 -15.77
C SER A 401 -6.54 9.24 -15.35
N LEU A 402 -6.93 8.84 -14.13
CA LEU A 402 -8.23 9.14 -13.54
C LEU A 402 -8.36 10.62 -13.19
N ILE A 403 -7.36 11.20 -12.50
CA ILE A 403 -7.32 12.64 -12.17
C ILE A 403 -7.40 13.49 -13.46
N ASN A 404 -6.57 13.18 -14.46
CA ASN A 404 -6.56 13.85 -15.77
C ASN A 404 -7.85 13.63 -16.60
N ARG A 405 -8.79 12.78 -16.14
CA ARG A 405 -10.11 12.59 -16.77
C ARG A 405 -11.19 13.44 -16.10
N ALA A 406 -11.00 13.80 -14.83
CA ALA A 406 -11.92 14.59 -14.01
C ALA A 406 -11.64 16.12 -14.05
N THR A 407 -10.72 16.58 -14.91
CA THR A 407 -10.24 17.98 -15.02
C THR A 407 -10.16 18.47 -16.46
#